data_AF-A0A7V4Q6C0-F1
#
_entry.id   AF-A0A7V4Q6C0-F1
#
_cell.length_a   1.000
_cell.length_b   1.000
_cell.length_c   1.000
_cell.angle_alpha   90.00
_cell.angle_beta   90.00
_cell.angle_gamma   90.00
#
_symmetry.space_group_name_H-M   'P 1'
#
loop_
_entity.id
_entity.type
_entity.pdbx_description
1 polymer ?
#
loop_
_entity_poly.entity_id
_entity_poly.type
_entity_poly.pdbx_seq_one_letter_code
_entity_poly.pdbx_strand_id
1 'polypeptide(L)'
;MAAKGIFITGTDTGVGKSIAAAVIAMLLKRRGHSVGVMKPVTSGCLERDGQLVSLDAELLCFAAGSELTPDCAPYLLRAPLAPSIAATMDGVKIDFQVIREAYQRLAGSFDYLIVE
;
A
#
# COMPACT_ATOMS: atom_id res chain seq x y z
N MET A 1 10.43 4.05 18.54
CA MET A 1 10.96 5.06 17.59
C MET A 1 10.10 4.99 16.33
N ALA A 2 9.91 6.10 15.61
CA ALA A 2 9.16 6.07 14.34
C ALA A 2 9.96 5.30 13.27
N ALA A 3 9.26 4.52 12.44
CA ALA A 3 9.83 3.77 11.34
C ALA A 3 10.64 4.65 10.39
N LYS A 4 11.66 4.09 9.75
CA LYS A 4 12.34 4.71 8.61
C LYS A 4 11.47 4.58 7.37
N GLY A 5 10.97 5.70 6.86
CA GLY A 5 10.10 5.74 5.69
C GLY A 5 10.88 5.60 4.37
N ILE A 6 10.35 4.80 3.44
CA ILE A 6 10.81 4.69 2.05
C ILE A 6 9.61 4.93 1.14
N PHE A 7 9.67 5.96 0.29
CA PHE A 7 8.61 6.26 -0.68
C PHE A 7 9.03 5.83 -2.08
N ILE A 8 8.24 4.98 -2.70
CA ILE A 8 8.47 4.47 -4.06
C ILE A 8 7.55 5.24 -5.01
N THR A 9 8.15 5.91 -5.99
CA THR A 9 7.44 6.64 -7.04
C THR A 9 7.92 6.18 -8.42
N GLY A 10 7.22 6.59 -9.47
CA GLY A 10 7.61 6.27 -10.84
C GLY A 10 6.84 7.13 -11.84
N THR A 11 7.34 7.11 -13.07
CA THR A 11 6.86 8.00 -14.14
C THR A 11 5.54 7.56 -14.76
N ASP A 12 5.19 6.28 -14.62
CA ASP A 12 3.96 5.72 -15.21
C ASP A 12 3.40 4.54 -14.38
N THR A 13 2.22 4.08 -14.77
CA THR A 13 1.61 2.84 -14.30
C THR A 13 2.30 1.65 -14.99
N GLY A 14 2.41 0.51 -14.32
CA GLY A 14 3.01 -0.70 -14.92
C GLY A 14 4.54 -0.71 -15.06
N VAL A 15 5.26 0.36 -14.72
CA VAL A 15 6.74 0.40 -14.77
C VAL A 15 7.45 -0.51 -13.75
N GLY A 16 6.70 -1.26 -12.94
CA GLY A 16 7.25 -2.21 -11.97
C GLY A 16 7.47 -1.66 -10.55
N LYS A 17 6.81 -0.56 -10.16
CA LYS A 17 6.92 0.03 -8.81
C LYS A 17 6.62 -0.97 -7.69
N SER A 18 5.48 -1.67 -7.75
CA SER A 18 5.09 -2.67 -6.75
C SER A 18 6.11 -3.80 -6.64
N ILE A 19 6.71 -4.22 -7.76
CA ILE A 19 7.77 -5.25 -7.78
C ILE A 19 9.03 -4.72 -7.11
N ALA A 20 9.48 -3.51 -7.44
CA ALA A 20 10.64 -2.89 -6.81
C ALA A 20 10.44 -2.72 -5.29
N ALA A 21 9.27 -2.22 -4.88
CA ALA A 21 8.88 -2.07 -3.48
C ALA A 21 8.87 -3.41 -2.74
N ALA A 22 8.29 -4.45 -3.33
CA ALA A 22 8.26 -5.80 -2.76
C ALA A 22 9.68 -6.40 -2.61
N VAL A 23 10.56 -6.21 -3.59
CA VAL A 23 11.96 -6.67 -3.49
C VAL A 23 12.69 -5.94 -2.37
N ILE A 24 12.52 -4.62 -2.23
CA ILE A 24 13.09 -3.86 -1.12
C ILE A 24 12.57 -4.38 0.23
N ALA A 25 11.25 -4.59 0.35
CA ALA A 25 10.63 -5.15 1.55
C ALA A 25 11.24 -6.51 1.93
N MET A 26 11.35 -7.41 0.95
CA MET A 26 11.91 -8.74 1.15
C MET A 26 13.39 -8.70 1.57
N LEU A 27 14.19 -7.79 1.00
CA LEU A 27 15.60 -7.63 1.35
C LEU A 27 15.78 -7.07 2.77
N LEU A 28 14.94 -6.10 3.17
CA LEU A 28 14.95 -5.56 4.54
C LEU A 28 14.54 -6.64 5.56
N LYS A 29 13.46 -7.38 5.27
CA LYS A 29 13.02 -8.54 6.07
C LYS A 29 14.13 -9.57 6.23
N ARG A 30 14.80 -9.95 5.14
CA ARG A 30 15.94 -10.91 5.15
C ARG A 30 17.13 -10.42 5.98
N ARG A 31 17.26 -9.12 6.21
CA ARG A 31 18.27 -8.52 7.10
C ARG A 31 17.80 -8.45 8.56
N GLY A 32 16.65 -9.00 8.89
CA GLY A 32 16.13 -9.06 10.27
C GLY A 32 15.34 -7.81 10.69
N HIS A 33 14.97 -6.93 9.76
CA HIS A 33 14.13 -5.78 10.06
C HIS A 33 12.65 -6.13 9.97
N SER A 34 11.85 -5.56 10.87
CA SER A 34 10.39 -5.52 10.73
C SER A 34 10.00 -4.48 9.68
N VAL A 35 9.13 -4.85 8.74
CA VAL A 35 8.77 -3.99 7.58
C VAL A 35 7.26 -3.88 7.48
N GLY A 36 6.76 -2.66 7.54
CA GLY A 36 5.39 -2.32 7.17
C GLY A 36 5.33 -1.83 5.72
N VAL A 37 4.16 -1.94 5.11
CA VAL A 37 3.90 -1.46 3.74
C VAL A 37 2.57 -0.72 3.67
N MET A 38 2.48 0.23 2.76
CA MET A 38 1.25 0.97 2.49
C MET A 38 1.12 1.31 1.01
N LYS A 39 0.00 0.91 0.42
CA LYS A 39 -0.53 1.40 -0.86
C LYS A 39 -1.73 2.30 -0.56
N PRO A 40 -1.54 3.61 -0.33
CA PRO A 40 -2.55 4.47 0.30
C PRO A 40 -3.84 4.57 -0.51
N VAL A 41 -3.73 4.50 -1.84
CA VAL A 41 -4.87 4.43 -2.74
C VAL A 41 -4.57 3.41 -3.82
N THR A 42 -5.38 2.35 -3.87
CA THR A 42 -5.31 1.32 -4.90
C THR A 42 -6.49 1.48 -5.85
N SER A 43 -6.21 1.54 -7.15
CA SER A 43 -7.21 1.48 -8.23
C SER A 43 -7.12 0.15 -8.97
N GLY A 44 -8.21 -0.31 -9.58
CA GLY A 44 -8.24 -1.60 -10.27
C GLY A 44 -8.33 -2.79 -9.31
N CYS A 45 -8.91 -2.59 -8.13
CA CYS A 45 -9.14 -3.66 -7.16
C CYS A 45 -10.08 -4.73 -7.72
N LEU A 46 -9.79 -5.98 -7.38
CA LEU A 46 -10.65 -7.10 -7.73
C LEU A 46 -11.73 -7.29 -6.68
N GLU A 47 -12.87 -7.85 -7.07
CA GLU A 47 -13.89 -8.29 -6.13
C GLU A 47 -13.69 -9.78 -5.81
N ARG A 48 -13.54 -10.10 -4.53
CA ARG A 48 -13.50 -11.47 -4.00
C ARG A 48 -14.50 -11.56 -2.85
N ASP A 49 -15.44 -12.49 -2.93
CA ASP A 49 -16.48 -12.70 -1.92
C ASP A 49 -17.26 -11.41 -1.53
N GLY A 50 -17.52 -10.55 -2.52
CA GLY A 50 -18.24 -9.28 -2.33
C GLY A 50 -17.40 -8.14 -1.73
N GLN A 51 -16.09 -8.34 -1.55
CA GLN A 51 -15.17 -7.32 -1.04
C GLN A 51 -14.11 -6.97 -2.07
N LEU A 52 -13.69 -5.70 -2.08
CA LEU A 52 -12.57 -5.27 -2.90
C LEU A 52 -11.25 -5.70 -2.26
N VAL A 53 -10.33 -6.16 -3.10
CA VAL A 53 -8.98 -6.55 -2.71
C VAL A 53 -7.93 -5.87 -3.59
N SER A 54 -6.83 -5.46 -2.97
CA SER A 54 -5.67 -4.88 -3.66
C SER A 54 -4.60 -5.96 -3.84
N LEU A 55 -4.36 -6.35 -5.09
CA LEU A 55 -3.26 -7.27 -5.41
C LEU A 55 -1.90 -6.66 -5.09
N ASP A 56 -1.75 -5.35 -5.26
CA ASP A 56 -0.53 -4.63 -4.90
C ASP A 56 -0.28 -4.72 -3.38
N ALA A 57 -1.29 -4.44 -2.56
CA ALA A 57 -1.15 -4.54 -1.10
C ALA A 57 -0.87 -5.98 -0.64
N GLU A 58 -1.57 -6.97 -1.22
CA GLU A 58 -1.31 -8.40 -0.95
C GLU A 58 0.15 -8.77 -1.25
N LEU A 59 0.66 -8.37 -2.43
CA LEU A 59 2.05 -8.61 -2.82
C LEU A 59 3.04 -7.95 -1.86
N LEU A 60 2.82 -6.68 -1.52
CA LEU A 60 3.70 -5.92 -0.65
C LEU A 60 3.75 -6.52 0.76
N CYS A 61 2.59 -6.85 1.34
CA CYS A 61 2.49 -7.46 2.67
C CYS A 61 3.15 -8.85 2.68
N PHE A 62 2.91 -9.66 1.65
CA PHE A 62 3.56 -10.96 1.49
C PHE A 62 5.08 -10.83 1.47
N ALA A 63 5.63 -9.91 0.69
CA ALA A 63 7.06 -9.70 0.57
C ALA A 63 7.70 -9.18 1.87
N ALA A 64 7.00 -8.29 2.57
CA ALA A 64 7.38 -7.78 3.89
C ALA A 64 7.27 -8.86 4.99
N GLY A 65 6.44 -9.89 4.78
CA GLY A 65 6.05 -10.81 5.83
C GLY A 65 5.18 -10.18 6.91
N SER A 66 4.46 -9.12 6.57
CA SER A 66 3.50 -8.45 7.44
C SER A 66 2.09 -8.93 7.14
N GLU A 67 1.20 -8.83 8.12
CA GLU A 67 -0.23 -9.04 7.90
C GLU A 67 -0.81 -7.96 6.99
N LEU A 68 -1.75 -8.35 6.13
CA LEU A 68 -2.54 -7.40 5.34
C LEU A 68 -3.64 -6.82 6.23
N THR A 69 -3.57 -5.52 6.50
CA THR A 69 -4.57 -4.80 7.31
C THR A 69 -5.20 -3.67 6.50
N PRO A 70 -6.34 -3.11 6.92
CA PRO A 70 -6.92 -1.93 6.27
C PRO A 70 -5.96 -0.73 6.19
N ASP A 71 -5.02 -0.62 7.13
CA ASP A 71 -4.02 0.46 7.11
C ASP A 71 -3.01 0.31 5.94
N CYS A 72 -2.78 -0.92 5.47
CA CYS A 72 -1.93 -1.17 4.32
C CYS A 72 -2.55 -0.66 3.01
N ALA A 73 -3.88 -0.58 2.91
CA ALA A 73 -4.58 -0.08 1.74
C ALA A 73 -5.93 0.54 2.12
N PRO A 74 -5.94 1.78 2.66
CA PRO A 74 -7.14 2.40 3.22
C PRO A 74 -8.18 2.77 2.16
N TYR A 75 -7.77 2.96 0.91
CA TYR A 75 -8.67 3.21 -0.20
C TYR A 75 -8.50 2.15 -1.29
N LEU A 76 -9.57 1.39 -1.52
CA LEU A 76 -9.70 0.39 -2.57
C LEU A 76 -10.74 0.86 -3.58
N LEU A 77 -10.34 0.99 -4.83
CA LEU A 77 -11.16 1.54 -5.91
C LEU A 77 -11.28 0.56 -7.08
N ARG A 78 -12.45 0.48 -7.68
CA ARG A 78 -12.82 -0.54 -8.68
C ARG A 78 -12.15 -0.30 -10.03
N ALA A 79 -12.28 0.91 -10.57
CA ALA A 79 -11.83 1.18 -11.94
C ALA A 79 -10.29 1.19 -12.04
N PRO A 80 -9.68 0.50 -13.02
CA PRO A 80 -8.23 0.50 -13.25
C PRO A 80 -7.80 1.78 -13.97
N LEU A 81 -8.11 2.94 -13.38
CA LEU A 81 -7.84 4.27 -13.88
C LEU A 81 -7.03 5.06 -12.85
N ALA A 82 -6.63 6.28 -13.19
CA ALA A 82 -6.00 7.17 -12.22
C ALA A 82 -6.84 7.27 -10.93
N PRO A 83 -6.23 7.22 -9.73
CA PRO A 83 -6.96 7.16 -8.46
C PRO A 83 -8.05 8.21 -8.28
N SER A 84 -7.83 9.46 -8.75
CA SER A 84 -8.83 10.53 -8.67
C SER A 84 -10.09 10.25 -9.50
N ILE A 85 -9.92 9.65 -10.67
CA ILE A 85 -11.02 9.28 -11.57
C ILE A 85 -11.77 8.08 -10.98
N ALA A 86 -11.05 7.04 -10.58
CA ALA A 86 -11.64 5.85 -9.97
C ALA A 86 -12.43 6.19 -8.70
N ALA A 87 -11.89 7.07 -7.85
CA ALA A 87 -12.58 7.54 -6.64
C ALA A 87 -13.88 8.28 -6.95
N THR A 88 -13.86 9.14 -7.97
CA THR A 88 -15.07 9.86 -8.42
C THR A 88 -16.14 8.88 -8.93
N MET A 89 -15.74 7.86 -9.70
CA MET A 89 -16.65 6.84 -10.23
C MET A 89 -17.26 5.98 -9.12
N ASP A 90 -16.48 5.67 -8.09
CA ASP A 90 -16.94 4.89 -6.94
C ASP A 90 -17.70 5.75 -5.90
N GLY A 91 -17.83 7.06 -6.13
CA GLY A 91 -18.43 7.99 -5.17
C GLY A 91 -17.62 8.15 -3.87
N VAL A 92 -16.34 7.80 -3.90
CA VAL A 92 -15.42 7.84 -2.76
C VAL A 92 -14.68 9.18 -2.74
N LYS A 93 -14.72 9.86 -1.60
CA LYS A 93 -13.87 11.03 -1.34
C LYS A 93 -12.62 10.57 -0.57
N ILE A 94 -11.45 10.72 -1.18
CA ILE A 94 -10.17 10.44 -0.53
C ILE A 94 -9.88 11.54 0.50
N ASP A 95 -9.70 11.13 1.76
CA ASP A 95 -9.32 11.99 2.87
C ASP A 95 -7.87 11.71 3.28
N PHE A 96 -7.03 12.73 3.20
CA PHE A 96 -5.63 12.65 3.57
C PHE A 96 -5.42 12.38 5.07
N GLN A 97 -6.36 12.72 5.95
CA GLN A 97 -6.25 12.40 7.37
C GLN A 97 -6.32 10.89 7.60
N VAL A 98 -7.22 10.18 6.90
CA VAL A 98 -7.31 8.71 6.99
C VAL A 98 -5.99 8.05 6.57
N ILE A 99 -5.39 8.51 5.47
CA ILE A 99 -4.07 8.04 5.01
C ILE A 99 -3.00 8.34 6.05
N ARG A 100 -2.99 9.55 6.62
CA ARG A 100 -2.00 9.96 7.62
C ARG A 100 -2.09 9.14 8.89
N GLU A 101 -3.30 8.87 9.39
CA GLU A 101 -3.51 8.08 10.59
C GLU A 101 -3.11 6.61 10.39
N ALA A 102 -3.46 6.02 9.25
CA ALA A 102 -3.01 4.68 8.86
C ALA A 102 -1.47 4.61 8.80
N TYR A 103 -0.84 5.61 8.16
CA TYR A 103 0.62 5.73 8.13
C TYR A 103 1.22 5.81 9.53
N GLN A 104 0.63 6.60 10.44
CA GLN A 104 1.15 6.75 11.81
C GLN A 104 1.06 5.44 12.61
N ARG A 105 -0.03 4.70 12.49
CA ARG A 105 -0.19 3.38 13.13
C ARG A 105 0.85 2.38 12.63
N LEU A 106 1.04 2.30 11.32
CA LEU A 106 2.08 1.45 10.71
C LEU A 106 3.47 1.91 11.13
N ALA A 107 3.79 3.20 11.04
CA ALA A 107 5.10 3.74 11.36
C ALA A 107 5.48 3.58 12.85
N GLY A 108 4.51 3.39 13.74
CA GLY A 108 4.74 3.08 15.15
C GLY A 108 5.10 1.62 15.43
N SER A 109 4.89 0.72 14.46
CA SER A 109 4.90 -0.73 14.67
C SER A 109 6.05 -1.48 13.96
N PHE A 110 6.79 -0.80 13.07
CA PHE A 110 7.83 -1.41 12.23
C PHE A 110 9.13 -0.59 12.23
N ASP A 111 10.25 -1.23 11.92
CA ASP A 111 11.55 -0.55 11.75
C ASP A 111 11.60 0.27 10.46
N TYR A 112 10.97 -0.24 9.41
CA TYR A 112 10.82 0.42 8.11
C TYR A 112 9.36 0.43 7.68
N LEU A 113 8.96 1.50 6.98
CA LEU A 113 7.66 1.59 6.33
C LEU A 113 7.84 1.98 4.87
N ILE A 114 7.46 1.09 3.95
CA ILE A 114 7.49 1.35 2.51
C ILE A 114 6.12 1.85 2.07
N VAL A 115 6.08 2.99 1.41
CA VAL A 115 4.86 3.56 0.83
C VAL A 115 5.01 3.57 -0.68
N GLU A 116 4.05 3.00 -1.40
CA GLU A 116 4.00 2.95 -2.87
C GLU A 116 2.67 3.47 -3.40
#